data_AF-A0A251VIS9-F1
#
_entry.id   AF-A0A251VIS9-F1
#
_cell.length_a   1.000
_cell.length_b   1.000
_cell.length_c   1.000
_cell.angle_alpha   90.00
_cell.angle_beta   90.00
_cell.angle_gamma   90.00
#
_symmetry.space_group_name_H-M   'P 1'
#
loop_
_entity.id
_entity.type
_entity.pdbx_description
1 polymer ?
#
loop_
_entity_poly.entity_id
_entity_poly.type
_entity_poly.pdbx_seq_one_letter_code
_entity_poly.pdbx_strand_id
1 'polypeptide(L)' 'MKEQKWIHEGLITESLPNGMFRVRLDNEDMILGYVSGKIRRSFIRILPGDRVKIEVSRYIQPEVV' A
#
# COMPACT_ATOMS: atom_id res chain seq x y z
N MET A 1 1.36 23.63 5.08
CA MET A 1 0.18 22.93 4.54
C MET A 1 0.17 21.53 5.10
N LYS A 2 -0.86 21.12 5.85
CA LYS A 2 -0.96 19.75 6.37
C LYS A 2 -1.48 18.86 5.24
N GLU A 3 -0.65 17.96 4.73
CA GLU A 3 -1.12 16.84 3.92
C GLU A 3 -2.10 16.02 4.76
N GLN A 4 -3.35 15.95 4.31
CA GLN A 4 -4.30 15.01 4.88
C GLN A 4 -3.98 13.63 4.33
N LYS A 5 -3.36 12.82 5.18
CA LYS A 5 -3.06 11.40 4.93
C LYS A 5 -4.27 10.58 5.38
N TRP A 6 -4.88 9.85 4.47
CA TRP A 6 -5.92 8.89 4.81
C TRP A 6 -5.33 7.50 4.88
N ILE A 7 -5.47 6.85 6.03
CA ILE A 7 -5.03 5.47 6.23
C ILE A 7 -6.23 4.56 5.97
N HIS A 8 -6.05 3.61 5.05
CA HIS A 8 -7.00 2.54 4.76
C HIS A 8 -6.36 1.19 5.06
N GLU A 9 -7.18 0.19 5.34
CA GLU A 9 -6.73 -1.19 5.50
C GLU A 9 -7.17 -2.01 4.28
N GLY A 10 -6.32 -2.96 3.89
CA GLY A 10 -6.59 -3.83 2.77
C GLY A 10 -5.73 -5.07 2.76
N LEU A 11 -6.07 -5.99 1.87
CA LEU A 11 -5.39 -7.27 1.68
C LEU A 11 -4.67 -7.28 0.34
N ILE A 12 -3.43 -7.73 0.34
CA ILE A 12 -2.62 -7.82 -0.86
C ILE A 12 -3.10 -9.00 -1.69
N THR A 13 -3.54 -8.71 -2.91
CA THR A 13 -4.02 -9.73 -3.83
C THR A 13 -2.90 -10.26 -4.71
N GLU A 14 -2.04 -9.37 -5.22
CA GLU A 14 -1.00 -9.73 -6.19
C GLU A 14 0.25 -8.86 -6.04
N SER A 15 1.42 -9.47 -6.24
CA SER A 15 2.72 -8.78 -6.31
C SER A 15 3.10 -8.53 -7.77
N LEU A 16 3.46 -7.30 -8.13
CA LEU A 16 3.89 -6.92 -9.47
C LEU A 16 5.42 -6.80 -9.56
N PRO A 17 6.02 -7.07 -10.75
CA PRO A 17 7.47 -7.20 -10.93
C PRO A 17 8.29 -5.93 -10.68
N ASN A 18 7.67 -4.75 -10.59
CA ASN A 18 8.34 -3.48 -10.28
C ASN A 18 8.29 -3.12 -8.79
N GLY A 19 7.89 -4.06 -7.93
CA GLY A 19 7.72 -3.81 -6.49
C GLY A 19 6.48 -3.00 -6.17
N MET A 20 5.50 -2.97 -7.09
CA MET A 20 4.13 -2.55 -6.79
C MET A 20 3.31 -3.75 -6.33
N PHE A 21 2.25 -3.47 -5.60
CA PHE A 21 1.35 -4.46 -5.04
C PHE A 21 -0.08 -4.05 -5.36
N ARG A 22 -0.88 -5.00 -5.81
CA ARG A 22 -2.33 -4.82 -5.87
C ARG A 22 -2.89 -5.12 -4.51
N VAL A 23 -3.66 -4.18 -3.99
CA VAL A 23 -4.28 -4.29 -2.69
C VAL A 23 -5.77 -4.06 -2.85
N ARG A 24 -6.54 -5.01 -2.34
CA ARG A 24 -7.99 -4.90 -2.22
C ARG A 24 -8.30 -4.27 -0.87
N LEU A 25 -8.85 -3.07 -0.90
CA LEU A 25 -9.33 -2.40 0.31
C LEU A 25 -10.56 -3.11 0.85
N ASP A 26 -10.81 -2.93 2.15
CA ASP A 26 -12.04 -3.43 2.79
C ASP A 26 -13.31 -2.80 2.18
N ASN A 27 -13.19 -1.65 1.51
CA ASN A 27 -14.25 -0.98 0.75
C ASN A 27 -14.48 -1.58 -0.66
N GLU A 28 -13.91 -2.75 -0.96
CA GLU A 28 -13.93 -3.44 -2.26
C GLU A 28 -13.15 -2.78 -3.41
N ASP A 29 -12.66 -1.56 -3.22
CA ASP A 29 -11.79 -0.90 -4.19
C ASP A 29 -10.43 -1.61 -4.32
N MET A 30 -9.99 -1.83 -5.56
CA MET A 30 -8.64 -2.31 -5.85
C MET A 30 -7.74 -1.13 -6.15
N ILE A 31 -6.66 -1.01 -5.38
CA ILE A 31 -5.66 0.03 -5.57
C ILE A 31 -4.28 -0.56 -5.81
N LEU A 32 -3.47 0.23 -6.48
CA LEU A 32 -2.08 -0.07 -6.76
C LEU A 32 -1.23 0.73 -5.77
N GLY A 33 -0.53 0.02 -4.89
CA GLY A 33 0.36 0.61 -3.91
C GLY A 33 1.81 0.26 -4.19
N TYR A 34 2.71 1.16 -3.82
CA TYR A 34 4.14 0.86 -3.75
C TYR A 34 4.57 0.73 -2.30
N VAL A 35 5.64 -0.02 -2.05
CA VAL A 35 6.16 -0.21 -0.70
C VAL A 35 6.82 1.06 -0.20
N SER A 36 6.47 1.48 1.01
CA SER A 36 7.11 2.61 1.65
C SER A 36 8.62 2.45 1.73
N GLY A 37 9.35 3.56 1.55
CA GLY A 37 10.79 3.59 1.77
C GLY A 37 11.19 3.09 3.16
N LYS A 38 10.31 3.23 4.15
CA LYS A 38 10.53 2.72 5.51
C LYS A 38 10.52 1.18 5.54
N ILE A 39 9.52 0.55 4.92
CA ILE A 39 9.44 -0.92 4.80
C ILE A 39 10.63 -1.48 4.02
N ARG A 40 11.03 -0.82 2.92
CA ARG A 40 12.22 -1.22 2.14
C ARG A 40 13.49 -1.23 2.99
N ARG A 41 13.68 -0.24 3.87
CA ARG A 41 14.82 -0.20 4.81
C ARG A 41 14.72 -1.26 5.91
N SER A 42 13.51 -1.63 6.31
CA SER A 42 13.27 -2.67 7.31
C SER A 42 13.36 -4.10 6.76
N PHE A 43 13.64 -4.28 5.46
CA PHE A 43 13.74 -5.60 4.81
C PHE A 43 12.52 -6.50 5.02
N ILE A 44 11.34 -5.91 5.25
CA ILE A 44 10.10 -6.66 5.43
C ILE A 44 9.67 -7.17 4.05
N ARG A 45 9.50 -8.49 3.94
CA ARG A 45 8.98 -9.13 2.73
C ARG A 45 7.48 -9.17 2.82
N ILE A 46 6.83 -8.58 1.82
CA ILE A 46 5.38 -8.55 1.68
C ILE A 46 4.97 -9.65 0.71
N LEU A 47 3.98 -10.47 1.09
CA LEU A 47 3.44 -11.55 0.27
C LEU A 47 1.96 -11.33 -0.06
N PRO A 48 1.45 -11.88 -1.17
CA PRO A 48 0.01 -11.97 -1.41
C PRO A 48 -0.69 -12.71 -0.27
N GLY A 49 -1.78 -12.14 0.24
CA GLY A 49 -2.48 -12.62 1.43
C GLY A 49 -2.20 -11.81 2.70
N ASP A 50 -1.15 -10.98 2.71
CA ASP A 50 -0.85 -10.13 3.86
C ASP A 50 -1.84 -8.97 3.97
N ARG A 51 -2.22 -8.65 5.21
CA ARG A 51 -3.03 -7.47 5.53
C ARG A 51 -2.12 -6.29 5.79
N VAL A 52 -2.31 -5.21 5.05
CA VAL A 52 -1.44 -4.01 5.08
C VAL A 52 -2.26 -2.74 5.26
N LYS A 53 -1.59 -1.71 5.76
CA LYS A 53 -2.13 -0.35 5.81
C LYS A 53 -1.66 0.42 4.60
N ILE A 54 -2.58 1.13 3.96
CA ILE A 54 -2.29 1.99 2.84
C ILE A 54 -2.54 3.42 3.24
N GLU A 55 -1.53 4.25 3.06
CA GLU A 55 -1.64 5.68 3.17
C GLU A 55 -1.91 6.28 1.79
N VAL A 56 -3.08 6.88 1.64
CA VAL A 56 -3.51 7.56 0.42
C VAL A 56 -3.38 9.06 0.64
N SER A 57 -2.61 9.71 -0.24
CA SER A 57 -2.48 11.16 -0.29
C SER A 57 -3.23 11.70 -1.51
N ARG A 58 -4.04 12.76 -1.37
CA ARG A 58 -4.91 13.29 -2.45
C ARG A 58 -4.20 13.65 -3.76
N TYR A 59 -2.88 13.84 -3.75
CA TYR A 59 -2.08 14.24 -4.91
C TYR A 59 -0.95 13.27 -5.27
N ILE A 60 -0.62 12.31 -4.39
CA ILE A 60 0.54 11.43 -4.53
C ILE A 60 0.04 9.98 -4.44
N GLN A 61 0.59 9.13 -5.30
CA GLN A 61 0.21 7.72 -5.45
C GLN A 61 0.11 6.99 -4.09
N PRO A 62 -0.76 5.96 -3.95
CA PRO A 62 -0.94 5.24 -2.68
C PRO A 62 0.34 4.53 -2.22
N GLU A 63 0.69 4.65 -0.93
CA GLU A 63 1.87 4.03 -0.33
C GLU A 63 1.48 2.96 0.70
N VAL A 64 2.08 1.78 0.62
CA VAL A 64 1.91 0.67 1.56
C VAL A 64 2.87 0.87 2.74
N VAL A 65 2.32 0.94 3.95
CA VAL A 65 3.03 1.33 5.18
C VAL A 65 3.09 0.22 6.22
#